data_AF-A0A9E5SRH5-F1
#
_entry.id   AF-A0A9E5SRH5-F1
#
_cell.length_a   1.000
_cell.length_b   1.000
_cell.length_c   1.000
_cell.angle_alpha   90.00
_cell.angle_beta   90.00
_cell.angle_gamma   90.00
#
_symmetry.space_group_name_H-M   'P 1'
#
loop_
_entity.id
_entity.type
_entity.pdbx_description
1 polymer ?
#
loop_
_entity_poly.entity_id
_entity_poly.type
_entity_poly.pdbx_seq_one_letter_code
_entity_poly.pdbx_strand_id
1 'polypeptide(L)' 'MTTSTAVGNNTAVFHEFETHLLGDEKPSVYFDGLLSAGAFPAWPPFDMLSDLAGVQQSPQHHPEGDVWRHTMLVTDNA' A
#
# COMPACT_ATOMS: atom_id res chain seq x y z
N MET A 1 0.10 0.85 35.16
CA MET A 1 -1.00 1.29 34.27
C MET A 1 -0.40 1.67 32.94
N THR A 2 -1.17 1.52 31.85
CA THR A 2 -0.84 1.71 30.42
C THR A 2 -0.02 0.54 29.83
N THR A 3 -0.35 -0.08 28.69
CA THR A 3 -1.18 0.28 27.53
C THR A 3 -1.82 -0.98 26.91
N SER A 4 -3.13 -0.96 26.65
CA SER A 4 -3.83 -1.92 25.79
C SER A 4 -4.78 -1.14 24.89
N THR A 5 -4.31 -0.77 23.70
CA THR A 5 -5.11 -0.04 22.69
C THR A 5 -4.75 -0.40 21.24
N ALA A 6 -3.75 -1.25 20.97
CA ALA A 6 -3.28 -1.48 19.60
C ALA A 6 -4.11 -2.50 18.79
N VAL A 7 -4.81 -3.43 19.46
CA VAL A 7 -5.47 -4.55 18.76
C VAL A 7 -6.67 -4.10 17.92
N GLY A 8 -7.36 -3.01 18.30
CA GLY A 8 -8.56 -2.54 17.60
C GLY A 8 -8.30 -1.80 16.28
N ASN A 9 -7.12 -1.23 16.09
CA ASN A 9 -6.80 -0.43 14.90
C ASN A 9 -6.31 -1.31 13.73
N ASN A 10 -5.65 -2.44 14.04
CA ASN A 10 -4.99 -3.23 13.01
C ASN A 10 -5.98 -3.95 12.09
N THR A 11 -7.05 -4.50 12.66
CA THR A 11 -8.11 -5.16 11.90
C THR A 11 -8.91 -4.17 11.06
N ALA A 12 -9.09 -2.94 11.52
CA ALA A 12 -9.82 -1.91 10.78
C ALA A 12 -9.11 -1.52 9.49
N VAL A 13 -7.82 -1.20 9.56
CA VAL A 13 -7.00 -0.86 8.38
C VAL A 13 -6.94 -2.03 7.40
N PHE A 14 -6.81 -3.26 7.91
CA PHE A 14 -6.80 -4.44 7.05
C PHE A 14 -8.11 -4.56 6.24
N HIS A 15 -9.26 -4.40 6.89
CA HIS A 15 -10.56 -4.45 6.20
C HIS A 15 -10.80 -3.27 5.27
N GLU A 16 -10.28 -2.08 5.60
CA GLU A 16 -10.30 -0.93 4.71
C GLU A 16 -9.53 -1.22 3.43
N PHE A 17 -8.30 -1.74 3.56
CA PHE A 17 -7.47 -2.11 2.40
C PHE A 17 -8.12 -3.24 1.59
N GLU A 18 -8.67 -4.26 2.26
CA GLU A 18 -9.43 -5.33 1.61
C GLU A 18 -10.64 -4.79 0.83
N THR A 19 -11.37 -3.83 1.39
CA THR A 19 -12.52 -3.20 0.73
C THR A 19 -12.10 -2.51 -0.56
N HIS A 20 -11.02 -1.73 -0.53
CA HIS A 20 -10.50 -1.04 -1.72
C HIS A 20 -9.92 -2.03 -2.74
N LEU A 21 -9.18 -3.05 -2.30
CA LEU A 21 -8.61 -4.08 -3.17
C LEU A 21 -9.67 -4.89 -3.92
N LEU A 22 -10.80 -5.20 -3.27
CA LEU A 22 -11.86 -6.04 -3.84
C LEU A 22 -13.00 -5.25 -4.51
N GLY A 23 -13.17 -3.97 -4.14
CA GLY A 23 -14.34 -3.17 -4.52
C GLY A 23 -14.07 -2.10 -5.56
N ASP A 24 -12.86 -1.57 -5.65
CA ASP A 24 -12.54 -0.48 -6.57
C ASP A 24 -12.24 -1.02 -7.98
N GLU A 25 -12.70 -0.31 -9.01
CA GLU A 25 -12.31 -0.60 -10.40
C GLU A 25 -10.79 -0.44 -10.61
N LYS A 26 -10.17 0.45 -9.84
CA LYS A 26 -8.75 0.76 -9.91
C LYS A 26 -8.17 1.00 -8.50
N PRO A 27 -7.91 -0.05 -7.72
CA PRO A 27 -7.50 0.08 -6.32
C PRO A 27 -6.18 0.86 -6.15
N SER A 28 -5.31 0.89 -7.17
CA SER A 28 -4.06 1.68 -7.11
C SER A 28 -4.30 3.15 -6.79
N VAL A 29 -5.43 3.74 -7.21
CA VAL A 29 -5.75 5.15 -6.95
C VAL A 29 -5.85 5.44 -5.46
N TYR A 30 -6.44 4.53 -4.69
CA TYR A 30 -6.51 4.63 -3.24
C TYR A 30 -5.11 4.57 -2.61
N PHE A 31 -4.29 3.58 -2.99
CA PHE A 31 -2.95 3.39 -2.43
C PHE A 31 -1.96 4.49 -2.83
N ASP A 32 -2.02 5.00 -4.07
CA ASP A 32 -1.25 6.17 -4.51
C ASP A 32 -1.63 7.42 -3.70
N GLY A 33 -2.92 7.55 -3.34
CA GLY A 33 -3.40 8.60 -2.44
C GLY A 33 -2.78 8.49 -1.05
N LEU A 34 -2.77 7.29 -0.46
CA LEU A 34 -2.11 7.03 0.83
C LEU A 34 -0.61 7.34 0.78
N LEU A 35 0.08 6.91 -0.28
CA LEU A 35 1.51 7.17 -0.46
C LEU A 35 1.77 8.67 -0.53
N SER A 36 1.02 9.38 -1.37
CA SER A 36 1.17 10.82 -1.59
C SER A 36 0.87 11.64 -0.33
N ALA A 37 -0.07 11.16 0.50
CA ALA A 37 -0.41 11.78 1.76
C ALA A 37 0.55 11.40 2.91
N GLY A 38 1.47 10.45 2.71
CA GLY A 38 2.30 9.90 3.78
C GLY A 38 1.48 9.22 4.88
N ALA A 39 0.33 8.64 4.51
CA ALA A 39 -0.70 8.15 5.43
C ALA A 39 -0.63 6.63 5.65
N PHE A 40 0.41 5.96 5.16
CA PHE A 40 0.60 4.53 5.46
C PHE A 40 0.78 4.31 6.97
N PRO A 41 0.15 3.25 7.53
CA PRO A 41 0.33 2.92 8.93
C PRO A 41 1.80 2.58 9.22
N ALA A 42 2.38 3.26 10.21
CA ALA A 42 3.76 3.04 10.64
C ALA A 42 3.93 1.83 11.61
N TRP A 43 3.23 0.72 11.33
CA TRP A 43 3.31 -0.51 12.11
C TRP A 43 3.16 -1.77 11.21
N PRO A 44 3.74 -2.93 11.61
CA PRO A 44 3.70 -4.14 10.79
C PRO A 44 2.29 -4.74 10.60
N PRO A 45 1.91 -5.19 9.38
CA PRO A 45 2.80 -5.39 8.23
C PRO A 45 2.84 -4.23 7.22
N PHE A 46 2.25 -3.07 7.55
CA PHE A 46 2.03 -1.98 6.59
C PHE A 46 3.16 -0.95 6.54
N ASP A 47 4.05 -0.96 7.54
CA ASP A 47 5.17 -0.03 7.70
C ASP A 47 6.20 -0.07 6.58
N MET A 48 6.24 -1.16 5.80
CA MET A 48 7.19 -1.32 4.68
C MET A 48 6.59 -0.95 3.32
N LEU A 49 5.29 -0.68 3.23
CA LEU A 49 4.63 -0.48 1.93
C LEU A 49 5.14 0.79 1.21
N SER A 50 5.29 1.89 1.95
CA SER A 50 5.81 3.14 1.39
C SER A 50 7.27 3.03 0.94
N ASP A 51 8.04 2.11 1.53
CA ASP A 51 9.46 1.93 1.22
C ASP A 51 9.69 1.33 -0.17
N LEU A 52 8.65 0.77 -0.80
CA LEU A 52 8.72 0.30 -2.19
C LEU A 52 8.83 1.46 -3.19
N ALA A 53 8.41 2.68 -2.79
CA ALA A 53 8.48 3.85 -3.65
C ALA A 53 9.94 4.27 -3.89
N GLY A 54 10.28 4.51 -5.16
CA GLY A 54 11.63 4.92 -5.54
C GLY A 54 12.65 3.78 -5.58
N VAL A 55 12.29 2.55 -5.19
CA VAL A 55 13.12 1.35 -5.42
C VAL A 55 13.17 1.08 -6.92
N GLN A 56 14.20 1.60 -7.58
CA GLN A 56 14.35 1.51 -9.02
C GLN A 56 14.43 0.06 -9.48
N GLN A 57 13.78 -0.22 -10.60
CA GLN A 57 13.86 -1.47 -11.33
C GLN A 57 14.58 -1.25 -12.66
N SER A 58 15.07 -2.33 -13.26
CA SER A 58 15.75 -2.25 -14.55
C SER A 58 14.77 -1.78 -15.65
N PRO A 59 15.04 -0.69 -16.37
CA PRO A 59 14.14 -0.20 -17.43
C PRO A 59 13.94 -1.19 -18.59
N GLN A 60 14.83 -2.19 -18.73
CA GLN A 60 14.69 -3.25 -19.74
C GLN A 60 13.50 -4.16 -19.46
N HIS A 61 13.24 -4.47 -18.18
CA HIS A 61 12.16 -5.36 -17.76
C HIS A 61 10.97 -4.62 -17.15
N HIS A 62 11.24 -3.44 -16.58
CA HIS A 62 10.29 -2.60 -15.85
C HIS A 62 10.34 -1.16 -16.39
N PRO A 63 9.79 -0.91 -17.59
CA PRO A 63 9.72 0.44 -18.15
C PRO A 63 8.91 1.42 -17.27
N GLU A 64 8.08 0.92 -16.37
CA GLU A 64 7.33 1.69 -15.36
C GLU A 64 8.22 2.35 -14.30
N GLY A 65 9.46 1.89 -14.13
CA GLY A 65 10.47 2.54 -13.30
C GLY A 65 10.72 1.86 -11.96
N ASP A 66 9.82 1.98 -10.98
CA ASP A 66 10.06 1.52 -9.61
C ASP A 66 9.10 0.43 -9.14
N VAL A 67 9.46 -0.25 -8.05
CA VAL A 67 8.70 -1.38 -7.47
C VAL A 67 7.28 -0.95 -7.12
N TRP A 68 7.09 0.24 -6.53
CA TRP A 68 5.74 0.74 -6.21
C TRP A 68 4.84 0.82 -7.43
N ARG A 69 5.32 1.46 -8.51
CA ARG A 69 4.56 1.54 -9.76
C ARG A 69 4.24 0.16 -10.34
N HIS A 70 5.20 -0.76 -10.30
CA HIS A 70 4.96 -2.13 -10.73
C HIS A 70 3.85 -2.81 -9.90
N THR A 71 3.93 -2.69 -8.58
CA THR A 71 2.91 -3.24 -7.67
C THR A 71 1.53 -2.63 -7.96
N MET A 72 1.42 -1.32 -8.17
CA MET A 72 0.15 -0.68 -8.53
C MET A 72 -0.42 -1.19 -9.86
N LEU A 73 0.43 -1.42 -10.87
CA LEU A 73 -0.01 -2.04 -12.12
C LEU A 73 -0.56 -3.45 -11.90
N VAL A 74 0.10 -4.27 -11.06
CA VAL A 74 -0.39 -5.62 -10.74
C VAL A 74 -1.69 -5.55 -9.95
N THR A 75 -1.78 -4.65 -8.96
CA THR A 75 -2.98 -4.45 -8.15
C THR A 75 -4.21 -4.10 -8.99
N ASP A 76 -4.06 -3.30 -10.04
CA ASP A 76 -5.17 -2.94 -10.94
C ASP A 76 -5.59 -4.06 -11.89
N ASN A 77 -4.77 -5.11 -12.06
CA ASN A 77 -4.97 -6.18 -13.05
C ASN A 77 -5.11 -7.58 -12.42
N ALA A 78 -5.31 -7.67 -11.10
CA ALA A 78 -5.39 -8.91 -10.34
C ALA A 78 -6.72 -9.66 -10.48
#